data_AF-A0A3M1DXU2-F1
#
_entry.id   AF-A0A3M1DXU2-F1
#
_cell.length_a   1.000
_cell.length_b   1.000
_cell.length_c   1.000
_cell.angle_alpha   90.00
_cell.angle_beta   90.00
_cell.angle_gamma   90.00
#
_symmetry.space_group_name_H-M   'P 1'
#
loop_
_entity.id
_entity.type
_entity.pdbx_description
1 polymer ?
#
loop_
_entity_poly.entity_id
_entity_poly.type
_entity_poly.pdbx_seq_one_letter_code
_entity_poly.pdbx_strand_id
1 'polypeptide(L)' 'MRVPLIAGNWKMHKTIEEAVALVTELRALVDGLEGVEVAVCPP' A
#
# COMPACT_ATOMS: atom_id res chain seq x y z
N MET A 1 9.00 -9.62 19.55
CA MET A 1 9.06 -10.18 18.18
C MET A 1 8.98 -9.02 17.19
N ARG A 2 9.54 -9.15 15.98
CA ARG A 2 9.43 -8.10 14.95
C ARG A 2 8.05 -8.19 14.28
N VAL A 3 7.45 -7.04 13.95
CA VAL A 3 6.26 -6.97 13.09
C VAL A 3 6.74 -7.02 11.64
N PRO A 4 6.21 -7.92 10.79
CA PRO A 4 6.55 -7.96 9.37
C PRO A 4 6.05 -6.70 8.64
N LEU A 5 6.81 -6.26 7.64
CA LEU A 5 6.46 -5.16 6.74
C LEU A 5 6.33 -5.69 5.31
N ILE A 6 5.20 -5.42 4.66
CA ILE A 6 4.98 -5.69 3.24
C ILE A 6 4.94 -4.36 2.48
N ALA A 7 5.92 -4.14 1.61
CA ALA A 7 6.05 -2.92 0.83
C ALA A 7 5.84 -3.17 -0.67
N GLY A 8 4.84 -2.52 -1.26
CA GLY A 8 4.55 -2.58 -2.69
C GLY A 8 5.29 -1.48 -3.45
N ASN A 9 6.43 -1.81 -4.06
CA ASN A 9 7.16 -0.88 -4.94
C ASN A 9 6.52 -0.83 -6.33
N TRP A 10 5.95 0.32 -6.70
CA TRP A 10 5.28 0.52 -7.98
C TRP A 10 6.26 0.86 -9.10
N LYS A 11 7.52 1.14 -8.79
CA LYS A 11 8.55 1.59 -9.75
C LYS A 11 8.01 2.80 -10.52
N MET A 12 8.26 2.88 -11.82
CA MET A 12 7.79 3.98 -12.67
C MET A 12 6.41 3.67 -13.30
N HIS A 13 5.46 3.22 -12.48
CA HIS A 13 4.09 2.94 -12.89
C HIS A 13 3.09 3.78 -12.10
N LYS A 14 2.00 4.15 -12.79
CA LYS A 14 0.86 4.95 -12.33
C LYS A 14 1.02 6.46 -12.51
N THR A 15 -0.07 7.09 -12.94
CA THR A 15 -0.28 8.53 -12.79
C THR A 15 -0.77 8.85 -11.37
N ILE A 16 -0.85 10.14 -11.03
CA ILE A 16 -1.38 10.59 -9.72
C ILE A 16 -2.81 10.09 -9.50
N GLU A 17 -3.67 10.15 -10.51
CA GLU A 17 -5.08 9.73 -10.40
C GLU A 17 -5.18 8.22 -10.15
N GLU A 18 -4.42 7.42 -10.89
CA GLU A 18 -4.40 5.96 -10.71
C GLU A 18 -3.78 5.55 -9.36
N ALA A 19 -2.79 6.31 -8.87
CA ALA A 19 -2.18 6.13 -7.56
C ALA A 19 -3.20 6.34 -6.42
N VAL A 20 -3.93 7.45 -6.48
CA VAL A 20 -4.95 7.80 -5.48
C VAL A 20 -6.09 6.78 -5.48
N ALA A 21 -6.56 6.37 -6.66
CA ALA A 21 -7.59 5.34 -6.78
C ALA A 21 -7.15 4.03 -6.12
N LEU A 22 -5.94 3.55 -6.45
CA LEU A 22 -5.40 2.32 -5.88
C LEU A 22 -5.25 2.38 -4.36
N VAL A 23 -4.71 3.48 -3.80
CA VAL A 23 -4.52 3.59 -2.35
C VAL A 23 -5.85 3.68 -1.60
N THR A 24 -6.85 4.31 -2.21
CA THR A 24 -8.19 4.39 -1.62
C THR A 24 -8.83 3.00 -1.51
N GLU A 25 -8.72 2.19 -2.57
CA GLU A 25 -9.19 0.80 -2.56
C GLU A 25 -8.38 -0.07 -1.59
N LEU A 26 -7.05 0.01 -1.63
CA LEU A 26 -6.17 -0.76 -0.76
C LEU A 26 -6.44 -0.49 0.72
N ARG A 27 -6.63 0.78 1.11
CA ARG A 27 -6.91 1.16 2.50
C ARG A 27 -8.14 0.42 3.03
N ALA A 28 -9.22 0.35 2.25
CA ALA A 28 -10.44 -0.34 2.66
C ALA A 28 -10.24 -1.86 2.82
N LEU A 29 -9.38 -2.46 1.99
CA LEU A 29 -9.11 -3.90 2.03
C LEU A 29 -8.21 -4.32 3.20
N VAL A 30 -7.35 -3.42 3.67
CA VAL A 30 -6.41 -3.70 4.77
C VAL A 30 -6.83 -3.07 6.10
N ASP A 31 -8.03 -2.49 6.15
CA ASP A 31 -8.55 -1.88 7.37
C ASP A 31 -8.74 -2.94 8.47
N GLY A 32 -8.26 -2.63 9.68
CA GLY A 32 -8.27 -3.57 10.81
C GLY A 32 -7.28 -4.73 10.72
N LEU A 33 -6.37 -4.74 9.74
CA LEU A 33 -5.33 -5.76 9.66
C LEU A 33 -4.31 -5.60 10.81
N GLU A 34 -4.16 -6.65 11.62
CA GLU A 34 -3.24 -6.68 12.75
C GLU A 34 -2.01 -7.56 12.47
N GLY A 35 -0.91 -7.28 13.16
CA GLY A 35 0.29 -8.13 13.13
C GLY A 35 1.15 -8.00 11.87
N VAL A 36 0.87 -7.03 10.99
CA VAL A 36 1.67 -6.70 9.80
C VAL A 36 1.53 -5.22 9.46
N GLU A 37 2.63 -4.60 9.02
CA GLU A 37 2.64 -3.25 8.46
C GLU A 37 2.58 -3.31 6.93
N VAL A 38 1.86 -2.36 6.32
CA VAL A 38 1.71 -2.27 4.87
C VAL A 38 2.20 -0.91 4.40
N ALA A 39 3.04 -0.89 3.36
CA ALA A 39 3.53 0.31 2.72
C ALA A 39 3.35 0.25 1.20
N VAL A 40 3.15 1.40 0.58
CA VAL A 40 3.17 1.57 -0.88
C VAL A 40 4.30 2.53 -1.26
N CYS A 41 5.01 2.24 -2.35
CA CYS A 41 6.07 3.11 -2.86
C CYS A 41 5.71 3.55 -4.29
N PRO A 42 4.96 4.66 -4.45
CA PRO A 42 4.63 5.24 -5.76
C PRO A 42 5.88 5.81 -6.48
N PRO A 43 5.78 6.10 -7.81
CA PRO A 43 6.82 6.81 -8.57
C PRO A 43 7.15 8.21 -8.05
#